data_AF-A0A9X0C5B4-F1
#
_entry.id   AF-A0A9X0C5B4-F1
#
_cell.length_a   1.000
_cell.length_b   1.000
_cell.length_c   1.000
_cell.angle_alpha   90.00
_cell.angle_beta   90.00
_cell.angle_gamma   90.00
#
_symmetry.space_group_name_H-M   'P 1'
#
loop_
_entity.id
_entity.type
_entity.pdbx_description
1 polymer ?
#
loop_
_entity_poly.entity_id
_entity_poly.type
_entity_poly.pdbx_seq_one_letter_code
_entity_poly.pdbx_strand_id
1 'polypeptide(L)'
;MDHNPAVTRQVANMRWVLKHTFKKDDFRPLQREVISSVIEGQDVFLQACTSFGKSLCYQLPAVLKDWGLTVVVCPLLSLMTDQVTTLKSLGVSVATINSNTTHEERQRVFEDMLCGHPSTRLLYVTPELCQTDNFRRRLLIVHKQGQLIRVAIDEAHCISEWGHDFRPAYKELGWFRRNLVNPTVPITALTATATPRVRSDMITILGLDLENLRLFNTPSDRPNIHYEVRYLADFAGDNSRAEESQLQNLLRWLQGIQVRREARLSSGVALLPPMSGIVYVGTRAMAEHLASRLSHSSDEMVTAVAYHAGVEAAKRAQIQSTWKSSRSFQPADREKTPAFSIIVATNAFGMGIDNPDVRFVVHWTPPRSFESFVQESGRAGRDGRAAASLVYYGIQERNFIETMIHRDTESHRANGPENREAKLESFGKVIRYCESIRRCRHELIKQFFGDFELEEMGSQLPARESVSVTSSSPCDFACDFCKEGRVGLAKRREKMASETEMALLYANFD
;
A
#
# COMPACT_ATOMS: atom_id res chain seq x y z
N MET A 1 25.74 15.45 26.11
CA MET A 1 24.79 14.40 25.73
C MET A 1 25.58 13.10 25.69
N ASP A 2 25.54 12.35 26.79
CA ASP A 2 26.30 11.11 26.91
C ASP A 2 25.68 10.04 26.00
N HIS A 3 26.33 9.76 24.87
CA HIS A 3 25.94 8.64 24.00
C HIS A 3 26.19 7.33 24.74
N ASN A 4 25.11 6.61 25.07
CA ASN A 4 25.17 5.28 25.69
C ASN A 4 26.00 4.32 24.81
N PRO A 5 27.15 3.81 25.29
CA PRO A 5 28.04 2.95 24.49
C PRO A 5 27.35 1.70 23.93
N ALA A 6 26.33 1.18 24.62
CA ALA A 6 25.55 0.02 24.16
C ALA A 6 24.70 0.34 22.92
N VAL A 7 24.13 1.55 22.85
CA VAL A 7 23.36 2.03 21.69
C VAL A 7 24.28 2.21 20.49
N THR A 8 25.46 2.81 20.69
CA THR A 8 26.47 2.98 19.63
C THR A 8 26.94 1.64 19.05
N ARG A 9 27.14 0.63 19.90
CA ARG A 9 27.49 -0.74 19.46
C ARG A 9 26.35 -1.43 18.71
N GLN A 10 25.11 -1.23 19.14
CA GLN A 10 23.92 -1.75 18.44
C GLN A 10 23.78 -1.11 17.05
N VAL A 11 23.94 0.20 16.94
CA VAL A 11 23.94 0.94 15.67
C VAL A 11 25.02 0.41 14.71
N ALA A 12 26.20 0.09 15.22
CA ALA A 12 27.28 -0.53 14.43
C ALA A 12 26.93 -1.96 13.93
N ASN A 13 26.21 -2.73 14.74
CA ASN A 13 25.82 -4.11 14.42
C ASN A 13 24.61 -4.24 13.49
N MET A 14 23.87 -3.16 13.23
CA MET A 14 22.67 -3.20 12.37
C MET A 14 22.95 -3.79 10.98
N ARG A 15 24.09 -3.41 10.37
CA ARG A 15 24.50 -3.94 9.05
C ARG A 15 24.74 -5.44 9.08
N TRP A 16 25.28 -5.95 10.19
CA TRP A 16 25.51 -7.38 10.36
C TRP A 16 24.19 -8.14 10.39
N VAL A 17 23.22 -7.70 11.20
CA VAL A 17 21.89 -8.32 11.30
C VAL A 17 21.14 -8.22 9.97
N LEU A 18 21.23 -7.08 9.28
CA LEU A 18 20.64 -6.88 7.95
C LEU A 18 21.13 -7.94 6.95
N LYS A 19 22.45 -8.15 6.89
CA LYS A 19 23.05 -9.07 5.92
C LYS A 19 22.91 -10.53 6.31
N HIS A 20 23.10 -10.87 7.59
CA HIS A 20 23.18 -12.27 8.03
C HIS A 20 21.80 -12.84 8.40
N THR A 21 20.90 -12.05 8.98
CA THR A 21 19.55 -12.50 9.32
C THR A 21 18.58 -12.19 8.19
N PHE A 22 18.47 -10.93 7.77
CA PHE A 22 17.47 -10.51 6.78
C PHE A 22 17.89 -10.74 5.32
N LYS A 23 19.13 -11.20 5.07
CA LYS A 23 19.68 -11.51 3.74
C LYS A 23 19.56 -10.33 2.77
N LYS A 24 19.78 -9.10 3.26
CA LYS A 24 19.76 -7.87 2.46
C LYS A 24 21.15 -7.24 2.41
N ASP A 25 21.52 -6.73 1.24
CA ASP A 25 22.86 -6.19 1.01
C ASP A 25 23.08 -4.83 1.69
N ASP A 26 22.11 -3.92 1.56
CA ASP A 26 22.19 -2.58 2.16
C ASP A 26 20.79 -2.02 2.51
N PHE A 27 20.79 -0.97 3.33
CA PHE A 27 19.60 -0.21 3.68
C PHE A 27 19.11 0.61 2.47
N ARG A 28 17.79 0.72 2.31
CA ARG A 28 17.21 1.72 1.42
C ARG A 28 17.40 3.11 2.03
N PRO A 29 17.37 4.19 1.23
CA PRO A 29 17.44 5.55 1.76
C PRO A 29 16.45 5.75 2.91
N LEU A 30 16.87 6.48 3.95
CA LEU A 30 16.11 6.75 5.18
C LEU A 30 15.89 5.56 6.14
N GLN A 31 15.99 4.31 5.68
CA GLN A 31 15.73 3.16 6.57
C GLN A 31 16.69 3.09 7.75
N ARG A 32 17.97 3.41 7.54
CA ARG A 32 18.98 3.33 8.60
C ARG A 32 18.72 4.36 9.69
N GLU A 33 18.31 5.55 9.31
CA GLU A 33 17.99 6.67 10.19
C GLU A 33 16.76 6.33 11.04
N VAL A 34 15.70 5.80 10.42
CA VAL A 34 14.52 5.31 11.13
C VAL A 34 14.90 4.25 12.15
N ILE A 35 15.65 3.22 11.72
CA ILE A 35 16.04 2.10 12.59
C ILE A 35 16.92 2.60 13.75
N SER A 36 17.83 3.55 13.50
CA SER A 36 18.66 4.17 14.56
C SER A 36 17.79 4.82 15.63
N SER A 37 16.80 5.64 15.24
CA SER A 37 15.84 6.25 16.18
C SER A 37 15.04 5.21 16.97
N VAL A 38 14.64 4.12 16.31
CA VAL A 38 13.96 3.00 16.98
C VAL A 38 14.88 2.31 18.02
N ILE A 39 16.18 2.19 17.75
CA ILE A 39 17.14 1.60 18.70
C ILE A 39 17.42 2.55 19.87
N GLU A 40 17.50 3.86 19.61
CA GLU A 40 17.72 4.92 20.60
C GLU A 40 16.57 5.06 21.62
N GLY A 41 15.46 4.37 21.43
CA GLY A 41 14.30 4.45 22.32
C GLY A 41 13.38 5.64 22.03
N GLN A 42 13.52 6.25 20.85
CA GLN A 42 12.62 7.33 20.41
C GLN A 42 11.25 6.77 20.02
N ASP A 43 10.24 7.62 20.15
CA ASP A 43 8.98 7.45 19.44
C ASP A 43 9.20 7.76 17.98
N VAL A 44 8.55 7.01 17.09
CA VAL A 44 8.76 7.15 15.65
C VAL A 44 7.42 7.16 14.94
N PHE A 45 7.23 8.18 14.09
CA PHE A 45 6.20 8.19 13.06
C PHE A 45 6.88 8.04 11.71
N LEU A 46 6.49 7.01 10.95
CA LEU A 46 7.00 6.75 9.60
C LEU A 46 5.85 6.73 8.59
N GLN A 47 5.79 7.75 7.74
CA GLN A 47 4.94 7.79 6.55
C GLN A 47 5.79 7.46 5.32
N ALA A 48 5.73 6.22 4.86
CA ALA A 48 6.58 5.80 3.75
C ALA A 48 5.84 4.93 2.74
N CYS A 49 6.09 5.17 1.46
CA CYS A 49 5.36 4.57 0.36
C CYS A 49 5.35 3.03 0.43
N THR A 50 4.39 2.40 -0.26
CA THR A 50 4.43 0.94 -0.42
C THR A 50 5.75 0.57 -1.09
N SER A 51 6.39 -0.52 -0.64
CA SER A 51 7.77 -0.91 -0.97
C SER A 51 8.90 -0.09 -0.34
N PHE A 52 8.67 0.81 0.61
CA PHE A 52 9.78 1.34 1.43
C PHE A 52 10.49 0.24 2.23
N GLY A 53 9.79 -0.83 2.60
CA GLY A 53 10.31 -1.84 3.54
C GLY A 53 10.05 -1.48 5.01
N LYS A 54 8.89 -0.86 5.29
CA LYS A 54 8.46 -0.42 6.63
C LYS A 54 8.64 -1.49 7.71
N SER A 55 8.33 -2.75 7.41
CA SER A 55 8.42 -3.84 8.39
C SER A 55 9.84 -4.04 8.93
N LEU A 56 10.87 -3.82 8.11
CA LEU A 56 12.26 -3.91 8.56
C LEU A 56 12.57 -2.89 9.68
N CYS A 57 11.88 -1.75 9.69
CA CYS A 57 12.11 -0.66 10.63
C CYS A 57 11.77 -1.02 12.08
N TYR A 58 10.86 -1.98 12.30
CA TYR A 58 10.58 -2.54 13.62
C TYR A 58 11.13 -3.95 13.81
N GLN A 59 11.29 -4.73 12.73
CA GLN A 59 11.80 -6.10 12.80
C GLN A 59 13.29 -6.15 13.14
N LEU A 60 14.13 -5.33 12.48
CA LEU A 60 15.56 -5.37 12.72
C LEU A 60 15.91 -4.97 14.17
N PRO A 61 15.37 -3.87 14.73
CA PRO A 61 15.61 -3.52 16.13
C PRO A 61 15.18 -4.60 17.13
N ALA A 62 14.07 -5.30 16.85
CA ALA A 62 13.58 -6.38 17.70
C ALA A 62 14.51 -7.60 17.71
N VAL A 63 15.21 -7.87 16.60
CA VAL A 63 16.18 -8.97 16.46
C VAL A 63 17.57 -8.59 16.96
N LEU A 64 17.91 -7.29 16.89
CA LEU A 64 19.22 -6.79 17.31
C LEU A 64 19.45 -6.92 18.81
N LYS A 65 18.38 -6.89 19.61
CA LYS A 65 18.44 -7.17 21.04
C LYS A 65 18.32 -8.67 21.26
N ASP A 66 19.28 -9.25 21.97
CA ASP A 66 19.24 -10.66 22.37
C ASP A 66 18.14 -10.96 23.41
N TRP A 67 17.42 -9.93 23.88
CA TRP A 67 16.38 -10.00 24.90
C TRP A 67 15.22 -9.04 24.60
N GLY A 68 14.09 -9.28 25.26
CA GLY A 68 12.91 -8.45 25.17
C GLY A 68 11.97 -8.80 24.01
N LEU A 69 10.76 -8.28 24.12
CA LEU A 69 9.63 -8.51 23.25
C LEU A 69 9.20 -7.19 22.59
N THR A 70 9.07 -7.20 21.27
CA THR A 70 8.38 -6.16 20.51
C THR A 70 6.98 -6.65 20.14
N VAL A 71 5.96 -5.92 20.55
CA VAL A 71 4.57 -6.19 20.14
C VAL A 71 4.28 -5.43 18.84
N VAL A 72 3.82 -6.14 17.82
CA VAL A 72 3.44 -5.57 16.52
C VAL A 72 1.93 -5.67 16.34
N VAL A 73 1.25 -4.52 16.33
CA VAL A 73 -0.19 -4.44 16.06
C VAL A 73 -0.40 -4.31 14.56
N CYS A 74 -1.20 -5.21 13.99
CA CYS A 74 -1.46 -5.26 12.55
C CYS A 74 -2.97 -5.53 12.32
N PRO A 75 -3.63 -4.88 11.34
CA PRO A 75 -5.06 -5.10 11.13
C PRO A 75 -5.35 -6.43 10.43
N LEU A 76 -4.42 -6.94 9.63
CA LEU A 76 -4.72 -8.00 8.67
C LEU A 76 -4.06 -9.33 9.01
N LEU A 77 -4.89 -10.36 9.15
CA LEU A 77 -4.44 -11.72 9.39
C LEU A 77 -3.53 -12.26 8.28
N SER A 78 -3.82 -11.93 7.02
CA SER A 78 -3.00 -12.33 5.88
C SER A 78 -1.60 -11.71 5.96
N LEU A 79 -1.51 -10.41 6.27
CA LEU A 79 -0.24 -9.72 6.42
C LEU A 79 0.56 -10.30 7.59
N MET A 80 -0.08 -10.54 8.74
CA MET A 80 0.55 -11.20 9.88
C MET A 80 1.11 -12.58 9.51
N THR A 81 0.32 -13.39 8.79
CA THR A 81 0.72 -14.76 8.38
C THR A 81 1.95 -14.73 7.48
N ASP A 82 1.98 -13.83 6.49
CA ASP A 82 3.12 -13.67 5.57
C ASP A 82 4.38 -13.20 6.31
N GLN A 83 4.25 -12.22 7.21
CA GLN A 83 5.38 -11.71 8.00
C GLN A 83 5.93 -12.77 8.95
N VAL A 84 5.07 -13.48 9.69
CA VAL A 84 5.48 -14.52 10.63
C VAL A 84 6.15 -15.69 9.90
N THR A 85 5.59 -16.13 8.76
CA THR A 85 6.18 -17.22 7.96
C THR A 85 7.56 -16.84 7.45
N THR A 86 7.71 -15.61 6.94
CA THR A 86 9.00 -15.08 6.45
C THR A 86 10.02 -14.97 7.59
N LEU A 87 9.64 -14.45 8.75
CA LEU A 87 10.55 -14.32 9.88
C LEU A 87 10.97 -15.69 10.44
N LYS A 88 10.05 -16.66 10.51
CA LYS A 88 10.37 -18.05 10.90
C LYS A 88 11.36 -18.70 9.94
N SER A 89 11.21 -18.50 8.63
CA SER A 89 12.17 -19.05 7.65
C SER A 89 13.56 -18.40 7.72
N LEU A 90 13.66 -17.19 8.25
CA LEU A 90 14.91 -16.50 8.57
C LEU A 90 15.50 -16.90 9.93
N GLY A 91 14.86 -17.82 10.67
CA GLY A 91 15.30 -18.26 11.99
C GLY A 91 15.01 -17.26 13.12
N VAL A 92 14.11 -16.29 12.90
CA VAL A 92 13.71 -15.32 13.91
C VAL A 92 12.62 -15.89 14.82
N SER A 93 12.81 -15.78 16.14
CA SER A 93 11.78 -16.16 17.13
C SER A 93 10.60 -15.18 17.09
N VAL A 94 9.55 -15.59 16.39
CA VAL A 94 8.32 -14.80 16.18
C VAL A 94 7.07 -15.62 16.48
N ALA A 95 6.07 -14.98 17.09
CA ALA A 95 4.77 -15.56 17.37
C ALA A 95 3.63 -14.66 16.86
N THR A 96 2.42 -15.23 16.78
CA THR A 96 1.20 -14.49 16.46
C THR A 96 0.04 -14.96 17.31
N ILE A 97 -0.79 -14.03 17.79
CA ILE A 97 -2.06 -14.34 18.45
C ILE A 97 -3.19 -13.65 17.69
N ASN A 98 -4.05 -14.45 17.08
CA ASN A 98 -5.24 -14.00 16.38
C ASN A 98 -6.36 -15.06 16.45
N SER A 99 -7.43 -14.89 15.68
CA SER A 99 -8.57 -15.81 15.64
C SER A 99 -8.24 -17.21 15.12
N ASN A 100 -7.18 -17.36 14.32
CA ASN A 100 -6.76 -18.63 13.73
C ASN A 100 -5.70 -19.34 14.59
N THR A 101 -5.20 -18.70 15.66
CA THR A 101 -4.26 -19.33 16.60
C THR A 101 -4.98 -20.37 17.45
N THR A 102 -4.52 -21.62 17.44
CA THR A 102 -5.08 -22.70 18.29
C THR A 102 -4.93 -22.36 19.77
N HIS A 103 -5.78 -22.98 20.61
CA HIS A 103 -5.71 -22.77 22.05
C HIS A 103 -4.34 -23.16 22.63
N GLU A 104 -3.80 -24.29 22.21
CA GLU A 104 -2.49 -24.80 22.62
C GLU A 104 -1.34 -23.85 22.26
N GLU A 105 -1.31 -23.36 21.01
CA GLU A 105 -0.28 -22.42 20.58
C GLU A 105 -0.41 -21.07 21.31
N ARG A 106 -1.64 -20.60 21.52
CA ARG A 106 -1.88 -19.36 22.28
C ARG A 106 -1.39 -19.49 23.71
N GLN A 107 -1.64 -20.63 24.36
CA GLN A 107 -1.18 -20.90 25.72
C GLN A 107 0.35 -20.96 25.79
N ARG A 108 1.00 -21.66 24.85
CA ARG A 108 2.47 -21.71 24.72
C ARG A 108 3.08 -20.32 24.58
N VAL A 109 2.53 -19.47 23.71
CA VAL A 109 3.02 -18.09 23.52
C VAL A 109 2.86 -17.28 24.80
N PHE A 110 1.75 -17.43 25.51
CA PHE A 110 1.56 -16.73 26.78
C PHE A 110 2.48 -17.23 27.90
N GLU A 111 2.79 -18.52 27.96
CA GLU A 111 3.77 -19.07 28.91
C GLU A 111 5.17 -18.54 28.62
N ASP A 112 5.59 -18.51 27.36
CA ASP A 112 6.86 -17.91 26.92
C ASP A 112 6.92 -16.42 27.30
N MET A 113 5.85 -15.65 27.06
CA MET A 113 5.79 -14.23 27.44
C MET A 113 5.98 -14.02 28.94
N LEU A 114 5.42 -14.89 29.78
CA LEU A 114 5.35 -14.68 31.23
C LEU A 114 6.54 -15.26 32.01
N CYS A 115 7.42 -16.06 31.36
CA CYS A 115 8.54 -16.73 32.03
C CYS A 115 9.65 -15.79 32.53
N GLY A 116 9.59 -14.49 32.22
CA GLY A 116 10.59 -13.49 32.62
C GLY A 116 11.76 -13.34 31.65
N HIS A 117 12.00 -14.32 30.77
CA HIS A 117 12.99 -14.28 29.71
C HIS A 117 12.42 -14.86 28.41
N PRO A 118 11.41 -14.20 27.81
CA PRO A 118 10.73 -14.71 26.62
C PRO A 118 11.73 -15.02 25.50
N SER A 119 11.55 -16.16 24.84
CA SER A 119 12.31 -16.50 23.63
C SER A 119 11.76 -15.77 22.41
N THR A 120 10.48 -15.42 22.42
CA THR A 120 9.82 -14.62 21.39
C THR A 120 10.37 -13.19 21.37
N ARG A 121 10.84 -12.74 20.19
CA ARG A 121 11.34 -11.37 19.96
C ARG A 121 10.27 -10.47 19.34
N LEU A 122 9.40 -11.04 18.51
CA LEU A 122 8.28 -10.35 17.88
C LEU A 122 6.96 -11.09 18.14
N LEU A 123 5.95 -10.35 18.60
CA LEU A 123 4.59 -10.86 18.75
C LEU A 123 3.63 -10.04 17.89
N TYR A 124 3.10 -10.66 16.83
CA TYR A 124 2.05 -10.04 16.01
C TYR A 124 0.68 -10.25 16.67
N VAL A 125 -0.07 -9.16 16.81
CA VAL A 125 -1.43 -9.17 17.38
C VAL A 125 -2.38 -8.31 16.57
N THR A 126 -3.67 -8.65 16.64
CA THR A 126 -4.77 -7.83 16.12
C THR A 126 -5.11 -6.69 17.10
N PRO A 127 -5.58 -5.52 16.64
CA PRO A 127 -5.98 -4.43 17.52
C PRO A 127 -7.16 -4.80 18.46
N GLU A 128 -8.03 -5.74 18.07
CA GLU A 128 -9.11 -6.26 18.94
C GLU A 128 -8.56 -7.01 20.15
N LEU A 129 -7.53 -7.84 19.94
CA LEU A 129 -6.88 -8.56 21.03
C LEU A 129 -6.28 -7.59 22.05
N CYS A 130 -5.71 -6.48 21.58
CA CYS A 130 -5.12 -5.43 22.42
C CYS A 130 -6.12 -4.77 23.38
N GLN A 131 -7.42 -4.85 23.10
CA GLN A 131 -8.47 -4.34 23.99
C GLN A 131 -8.85 -5.31 25.10
N THR A 132 -8.56 -6.60 24.94
CA THR A 132 -8.99 -7.60 25.91
C THR A 132 -8.22 -7.48 27.23
N ASP A 133 -8.95 -7.56 28.35
CA ASP A 133 -8.33 -7.47 29.68
C ASP A 133 -7.31 -8.57 29.94
N ASN A 134 -7.55 -9.77 29.41
CA ASN A 134 -6.60 -10.89 29.53
C ASN A 134 -5.26 -10.55 28.88
N PHE A 135 -5.27 -9.99 27.66
CA PHE A 135 -4.03 -9.60 26.99
C PHE A 135 -3.36 -8.42 27.70
N ARG A 136 -4.11 -7.38 28.07
CA ARG A 136 -3.61 -6.20 28.79
C ARG A 136 -2.95 -6.58 30.12
N ARG A 137 -3.58 -7.45 30.93
CA ARG A 137 -3.01 -7.94 32.20
C ARG A 137 -1.69 -8.67 32.00
N ARG A 138 -1.59 -9.54 31.00
CA ARG A 138 -0.35 -10.26 30.70
C ARG A 138 0.74 -9.31 30.22
N LEU A 139 0.39 -8.35 29.36
CA LEU A 139 1.35 -7.37 28.85
C LEU A 139 1.91 -6.46 29.96
N LEU A 140 1.09 -6.09 30.95
CA LEU A 140 1.56 -5.39 32.15
C LEU A 140 2.57 -6.21 32.97
N ILE A 141 2.42 -7.54 33.02
CA ILE A 141 3.41 -8.41 33.68
C ILE A 141 4.73 -8.39 32.92
N VAL A 142 4.71 -8.57 31.59
CA VAL A 142 5.90 -8.52 30.72
C VAL A 142 6.61 -7.15 30.83
N HIS A 143 5.83 -6.07 30.90
CA HIS A 143 6.34 -4.72 31.12
C HIS A 143 7.03 -4.55 32.48
N LYS A 144 6.39 -5.01 33.57
CA LYS A 144 7.00 -5.00 34.92
C LYS A 144 8.28 -5.83 35.02
N GLN A 145 8.38 -6.92 34.24
CA GLN A 145 9.59 -7.73 34.12
C GLN A 145 10.72 -7.04 33.30
N GLY A 146 10.46 -5.84 32.76
CA GLY A 146 11.40 -5.13 31.89
C GLY A 146 11.58 -5.76 30.52
N GLN A 147 10.71 -6.70 30.12
CA GLN A 147 10.86 -7.46 28.88
C GLN A 147 10.12 -6.81 27.71
N LEU A 148 9.15 -5.91 27.93
CA LEU A 148 8.47 -5.22 26.83
C LEU A 148 9.30 -4.00 26.38
N ILE A 149 9.94 -4.12 25.21
CA ILE A 149 10.91 -3.11 24.75
C ILE A 149 10.35 -2.09 23.76
N ARG A 150 9.26 -2.43 23.06
CA ARG A 150 8.65 -1.57 22.03
C ARG A 150 7.24 -2.03 21.65
N VAL A 151 6.40 -1.08 21.25
CA VAL A 151 5.15 -1.35 20.53
C VAL A 151 5.25 -0.75 19.13
N ALA A 152 5.12 -1.59 18.10
CA ALA A 152 5.01 -1.17 16.71
C ALA A 152 3.55 -1.26 16.25
N ILE A 153 3.05 -0.22 15.60
CA ILE A 153 1.68 -0.13 15.10
C ILE A 153 1.78 0.01 13.58
N ASP A 154 1.48 -1.07 12.89
CA ASP A 154 1.47 -1.12 11.43
C ASP A 154 0.10 -0.69 10.90
N GLU A 155 0.08 -0.13 9.69
CA GLU A 155 -1.09 0.51 9.07
C GLU A 155 -1.81 1.46 10.06
N ALA A 156 -1.02 2.28 10.76
CA ALA A 156 -1.51 3.10 11.85
C ALA A 156 -2.53 4.18 11.41
N HIS A 157 -2.70 4.42 10.11
CA HIS A 157 -3.78 5.26 9.58
C HIS A 157 -5.20 4.75 9.92
N CYS A 158 -5.36 3.45 10.24
CA CYS A 158 -6.64 2.86 10.66
C CYS A 158 -7.22 3.50 11.93
N ILE A 159 -6.44 4.27 12.68
CA ILE A 159 -6.85 4.94 13.91
C ILE A 159 -7.78 6.13 13.67
N SER A 160 -7.64 6.79 12.53
CA SER A 160 -8.39 8.01 12.20
C SER A 160 -9.67 7.65 11.46
N GLU A 161 -10.78 8.27 11.84
CA GLU A 161 -12.04 8.18 11.08
C GLU A 161 -11.93 8.84 9.70
N TRP A 162 -10.92 9.68 9.52
CA TRP A 162 -10.55 10.32 8.25
C TRP A 162 -9.57 9.46 7.44
N GLY A 163 -9.22 8.27 7.94
CA GLY A 163 -8.49 7.24 7.22
C GLY A 163 -9.41 6.37 6.36
N HIS A 164 -8.86 5.86 5.25
CA HIS A 164 -9.60 5.04 4.29
C HIS A 164 -9.99 3.64 4.79
N ASP A 165 -9.33 3.14 5.85
CA ASP A 165 -9.61 1.84 6.47
C ASP A 165 -9.78 2.00 8.00
N PHE A 166 -10.67 2.93 8.39
CA PHE A 166 -10.94 3.20 9.80
C PHE A 166 -11.38 1.93 10.53
N ARG A 167 -10.71 1.66 11.65
CA ARG A 167 -10.98 0.51 12.51
C ARG A 167 -11.09 0.98 13.96
N PRO A 168 -12.29 0.98 14.58
CA PRO A 168 -12.53 1.50 15.93
C PRO A 168 -11.53 0.96 16.97
N ALA A 169 -11.13 -0.30 16.82
CA ALA A 169 -10.15 -0.96 17.67
C ALA A 169 -8.80 -0.24 17.80
N TYR A 170 -8.40 0.53 16.79
CA TYR A 170 -7.15 1.30 16.82
C TYR A 170 -7.22 2.49 17.78
N LYS A 171 -8.40 3.09 18.01
CA LYS A 171 -8.56 4.23 18.94
C LYS A 171 -8.18 3.86 20.39
N GLU A 172 -8.37 2.59 20.73
CA GLU A 172 -8.03 2.03 22.03
C GLU A 172 -6.53 1.79 22.24
N LEU A 173 -5.69 1.92 21.21
CA LEU A 173 -4.25 1.67 21.32
C LEU A 173 -3.50 2.77 22.08
N GLY A 174 -4.11 3.95 22.29
CA GLY A 174 -3.61 4.95 23.24
C GLY A 174 -3.48 4.41 24.67
N TRP A 175 -4.09 3.25 24.98
CA TRP A 175 -3.88 2.51 26.21
C TRP A 175 -2.40 2.20 26.47
N PHE A 176 -1.61 1.89 25.44
CA PHE A 176 -0.18 1.56 25.61
C PHE A 176 0.59 2.72 26.26
N ARG A 177 0.48 3.93 25.70
CA ARG A 177 1.13 5.12 26.26
C ARG A 177 0.67 5.39 27.69
N ARG A 178 -0.63 5.27 27.97
CA ARG A 178 -1.20 5.58 29.29
C ARG A 178 -0.75 4.61 30.39
N ASN A 179 -0.47 3.35 30.06
CA ASN A 179 -0.26 2.30 31.07
C ASN A 179 1.18 1.77 31.11
N LEU A 180 1.95 1.92 30.04
CA LEU A 180 3.32 1.40 29.94
C LEU A 180 4.35 2.52 30.16
N VAL A 181 4.30 3.18 31.33
CA VAL A 181 5.01 4.45 31.61
C VAL A 181 6.28 4.32 32.46
N ASN A 182 6.44 3.22 33.21
CA ASN A 182 7.59 3.03 34.11
C ASN A 182 8.31 1.67 33.90
N PRO A 183 9.37 1.61 33.08
CA PRO A 183 9.83 2.67 32.19
C PRO A 183 8.85 2.86 31.03
N THR A 184 8.90 4.03 30.40
CA THR A 184 8.04 4.34 29.26
C THR A 184 8.42 3.47 28.07
N VAL A 185 7.44 2.76 27.48
CA VAL A 185 7.66 1.90 26.31
C VAL A 185 7.53 2.74 25.04
N PRO A 186 8.58 2.83 24.20
CA PRO A 186 8.52 3.59 22.96
C PRO A 186 7.52 3.01 21.94
N ILE A 187 6.89 3.90 21.17
CA ILE A 187 5.91 3.53 20.13
C ILE A 187 6.45 3.88 18.75
N THR A 188 6.33 2.94 17.80
CA THR A 188 6.62 3.16 16.38
C THR A 188 5.33 3.03 15.59
N ALA A 189 4.82 4.12 15.02
CA ALA A 189 3.65 4.15 14.16
C ALA A 189 4.07 4.21 12.69
N LEU A 190 3.58 3.28 11.87
CA LEU A 190 3.96 3.17 10.46
C LEU A 190 2.72 3.19 9.57
N THR A 191 2.78 3.93 8.47
CA THR A 191 1.72 3.93 7.45
C THR A 191 2.29 4.18 6.06
N ALA A 192 1.59 3.69 5.03
CA ALA A 192 1.88 4.06 3.64
C ALA A 192 1.35 5.44 3.26
N THR A 193 0.20 5.79 3.83
CA THR A 193 -0.63 6.90 3.39
C THR A 193 -1.21 7.58 4.63
N ALA A 194 -0.92 8.86 4.82
CA ALA A 194 -1.55 9.68 5.84
C ALA A 194 -1.67 11.12 5.34
N THR A 195 -2.87 11.68 5.37
CA THR A 195 -3.09 13.11 5.17
C THR A 195 -2.62 13.86 6.42
N PRO A 196 -2.40 15.19 6.35
CA PRO A 196 -2.03 15.99 7.53
C PRO A 196 -2.95 15.77 8.74
N ARG A 197 -4.26 15.67 8.50
CA ARG A 197 -5.26 15.37 9.54
C ARG A 197 -5.07 13.98 10.14
N VAL A 198 -4.95 12.95 9.30
CA VAL A 198 -4.73 11.56 9.76
C VAL A 198 -3.41 11.45 10.55
N ARG A 199 -2.35 12.14 10.13
CA ARG A 199 -1.07 12.22 10.85
C ARG A 199 -1.26 12.83 12.25
N SER A 200 -1.98 13.94 12.35
CA SER A 200 -2.29 14.58 13.63
C SER A 200 -3.08 13.65 14.56
N ASP A 201 -4.09 12.97 14.03
CA ASP A 201 -4.89 11.99 14.78
C ASP A 201 -4.01 10.84 15.29
N MET A 202 -3.11 10.31 14.46
CA MET A 202 -2.19 9.24 14.85
C MET A 202 -1.30 9.68 16.02
N ILE A 203 -0.66 10.85 15.92
CA ILE A 203 0.22 11.39 16.97
C ILE A 203 -0.57 11.59 18.27
N THR A 204 -1.76 12.19 18.19
CA THR A 204 -2.59 12.55 19.34
C THR A 204 -3.19 11.32 20.02
N ILE A 205 -3.84 10.43 19.26
CA ILE A 205 -4.59 9.30 19.83
C ILE A 205 -3.63 8.23 20.38
N LEU A 206 -2.48 8.00 19.72
CA LEU A 206 -1.45 7.10 20.25
C LEU A 206 -0.69 7.72 21.43
N GLY A 207 -0.79 9.04 21.61
CA GLY A 207 -0.04 9.78 22.62
C GLY A 207 1.46 9.68 22.35
N LEU A 208 1.89 9.93 21.11
CA LEU A 208 3.33 9.96 20.81
C LEU A 208 3.96 11.17 21.53
N ASP A 209 5.10 10.94 22.16
CA ASP A 209 5.80 11.94 22.95
C ASP A 209 6.50 12.96 22.02
N LEU A 210 5.95 14.17 21.91
CA LEU A 210 6.43 15.21 21.01
C LEU A 210 7.88 15.62 21.27
N GLU A 211 8.38 15.52 22.50
CA GLU A 211 9.77 15.87 22.83
C GLU A 211 10.76 14.80 22.34
N ASN A 212 10.30 13.55 22.23
CA ASN A 212 11.09 12.38 21.87
C ASN A 212 10.67 11.76 20.51
N LEU A 213 9.75 12.41 19.78
CA LEU A 213 9.20 11.92 18.52
C LEU A 213 10.12 12.26 17.35
N ARG A 214 10.41 11.25 16.52
CA ARG A 214 11.00 11.44 15.19
C ARG A 214 9.97 11.22 14.10
N LEU A 215 9.81 12.23 13.26
CA LEU A 215 8.99 12.19 12.06
C LEU A 215 9.87 11.85 10.87
N PHE A 216 9.51 10.78 10.16
CA PHE A 216 10.16 10.37 8.93
C PHE A 216 9.12 10.25 7.82
N ASN A 217 9.43 10.78 6.65
CA ASN A 217 8.63 10.54 5.47
C ASN A 217 9.45 10.21 4.22
N THR A 218 8.83 9.50 3.30
CA THR A 218 9.30 9.44 1.91
C THR A 218 8.27 10.11 1.02
N PRO A 219 8.68 10.71 -0.11
CA PRO A 219 7.74 11.22 -1.09
C PRO A 219 6.69 10.17 -1.47
N SER A 220 5.44 10.59 -1.50
CA SER A 220 4.28 9.78 -1.86
C SER A 220 4.21 9.58 -3.37
N ASP A 221 4.88 10.43 -4.16
CA ASP A 221 4.98 10.28 -5.59
C ASP A 221 5.97 9.18 -6.01
N ARG A 222 5.71 8.62 -7.18
CA ARG A 222 6.50 7.52 -7.74
C ARG A 222 6.92 7.92 -9.16
N PRO A 223 8.10 8.52 -9.34
CA PRO A 223 8.53 9.02 -10.66
C PRO A 223 8.66 7.89 -11.69
N ASN A 224 8.85 6.65 -11.24
CA ASN A 224 8.91 5.49 -12.11
C ASN A 224 7.52 4.99 -12.61
N ILE A 225 6.42 5.54 -12.08
CA ILE A 225 5.05 5.17 -12.47
C ILE A 225 4.48 6.26 -13.38
N HIS A 226 4.06 5.85 -14.58
CA HIS A 226 3.34 6.72 -15.50
C HIS A 226 1.85 6.81 -15.13
N TYR A 227 1.37 7.97 -14.69
CA TYR A 227 -0.05 8.17 -14.37
C TYR A 227 -0.83 8.74 -15.56
N GLU A 228 -1.94 8.09 -15.92
CA GLU A 228 -2.79 8.49 -17.05
C GLU A 228 -4.28 8.29 -16.72
N VAL A 229 -5.11 9.27 -17.07
CA VAL A 229 -6.58 9.17 -16.99
C VAL A 229 -7.17 8.96 -18.38
N ARG A 230 -7.91 7.86 -18.59
CA ARG A 230 -8.58 7.52 -19.84
C ARG A 230 -10.06 7.82 -19.76
N TYR A 231 -10.46 8.83 -20.51
CA TYR A 231 -11.84 9.29 -20.58
C TYR A 231 -12.68 8.37 -21.45
N LEU A 232 -13.80 7.90 -20.89
CA LEU A 232 -14.79 7.07 -21.57
C LEU A 232 -15.82 7.97 -22.27
N ALA A 233 -16.21 7.57 -23.49
CA ALA A 233 -17.24 8.26 -24.28
C ALA A 233 -18.60 7.55 -24.22
N ASP A 234 -18.57 6.23 -24.15
CA ASP A 234 -19.74 5.37 -24.24
C ASP A 234 -20.28 4.98 -22.85
N PHE A 235 -21.57 4.63 -22.82
CA PHE A 235 -22.32 4.25 -21.62
C PHE A 235 -22.19 2.75 -21.36
N ALA A 236 -21.63 2.35 -20.20
CA ALA A 236 -21.72 0.97 -19.74
C ALA A 236 -23.11 0.74 -19.11
N GLY A 237 -24.05 0.17 -19.88
CA GLY A 237 -25.40 -0.09 -19.38
C GLY A 237 -25.53 -1.18 -18.33
N ASP A 238 -24.46 -1.94 -18.09
CA ASP A 238 -24.40 -2.96 -17.08
C ASP A 238 -23.01 -2.96 -16.41
N ASN A 239 -22.95 -2.47 -15.17
CA ASN A 239 -21.72 -2.45 -14.35
C ASN A 239 -21.23 -3.85 -13.91
N SER A 240 -21.90 -4.92 -14.33
CA SER A 240 -21.45 -6.30 -14.17
C SER A 240 -20.74 -6.86 -15.41
N ARG A 241 -20.79 -6.15 -16.55
CA ARG A 241 -20.21 -6.59 -17.82
C ARG A 241 -19.21 -5.57 -18.36
N ALA A 242 -18.10 -6.08 -18.85
CA ALA A 242 -17.06 -5.26 -19.47
C ALA A 242 -17.60 -4.68 -20.79
N GLU A 243 -17.55 -3.36 -20.91
CA GLU A 243 -17.94 -2.62 -22.10
C GLU A 243 -16.92 -2.84 -23.22
N GLU A 244 -17.39 -3.05 -24.45
CA GLU A 244 -16.54 -3.51 -25.55
C GLU A 244 -15.51 -2.45 -25.95
N SER A 245 -15.90 -1.17 -26.01
CA SER A 245 -14.97 -0.10 -26.41
C SER A 245 -13.81 0.04 -25.42
N GLN A 246 -14.11 -0.04 -24.11
CA GLN A 246 -13.14 -0.03 -23.03
C GLN A 246 -12.20 -1.24 -23.09
N LEU A 247 -12.73 -2.45 -23.33
CA LEU A 247 -11.94 -3.66 -23.51
C LEU A 247 -11.00 -3.56 -24.71
N GLN A 248 -11.50 -3.11 -25.86
CA GLN A 248 -10.68 -2.91 -27.06
C GLN A 248 -9.64 -1.80 -26.86
N ASN A 249 -9.91 -0.78 -26.03
CA ASN A 249 -8.92 0.22 -25.67
C ASN A 249 -7.77 -0.39 -24.83
N LEU A 250 -8.09 -1.23 -23.84
CA LEU A 250 -7.08 -1.90 -23.02
C LEU A 250 -6.26 -2.88 -23.87
N LEU A 251 -6.90 -3.71 -24.68
CA LEU A 251 -6.22 -4.69 -25.54
C LEU A 251 -5.27 -4.02 -26.54
N ARG A 252 -5.70 -2.94 -27.21
CA ARG A 252 -4.82 -2.15 -28.11
C ARG A 252 -3.61 -1.58 -27.38
N TRP A 253 -3.80 -1.12 -26.14
CA TRP A 253 -2.68 -0.62 -25.34
C TRP A 253 -1.69 -1.71 -24.96
N LEU A 254 -2.19 -2.90 -24.56
CA LEU A 254 -1.37 -4.07 -24.28
C LEU A 254 -0.61 -4.56 -25.53
N GLN A 255 -1.29 -4.64 -26.68
CA GLN A 255 -0.68 -4.97 -27.98
C GLN A 255 0.44 -3.99 -28.32
N GLY A 256 0.22 -2.69 -28.13
CA GLY A 256 1.27 -1.68 -28.34
C GLY A 256 2.49 -1.86 -27.43
N ILE A 257 2.29 -2.31 -26.18
CA ILE A 257 3.42 -2.67 -25.30
C ILE A 257 4.14 -3.91 -25.83
N GLN A 258 3.41 -4.94 -26.25
CA GLN A 258 3.99 -6.17 -26.78
C GLN A 258 4.82 -5.92 -28.04
N VAL A 259 4.31 -5.15 -29.01
CA VAL A 259 5.05 -4.78 -30.22
C VAL A 259 6.34 -4.05 -29.88
N ARG A 260 6.32 -3.09 -28.94
CA ARG A 260 7.53 -2.39 -28.49
C ARG A 260 8.49 -3.30 -27.75
N ARG A 261 7.97 -4.31 -27.04
CA ARG A 261 8.77 -5.29 -26.31
C ARG A 261 9.49 -6.23 -27.28
N GLU A 262 8.79 -6.71 -28.30
CA GLU A 262 9.35 -7.55 -29.37
C GLU A 262 10.39 -6.79 -30.20
N ALA A 263 10.11 -5.53 -30.56
CA ALA A 263 11.07 -4.70 -31.31
C ALA A 263 12.38 -4.44 -30.56
N ARG A 264 12.38 -4.52 -29.22
CA ARG A 264 13.58 -4.36 -28.38
C ARG A 264 14.35 -5.67 -28.20
N LEU A 265 13.75 -6.80 -28.51
CA LEU A 265 14.42 -8.09 -28.47
C LEU A 265 15.13 -8.31 -29.80
N SER A 266 16.45 -8.20 -29.78
CA SER A 266 17.27 -8.63 -30.92
C SER A 266 16.96 -10.11 -31.22
N SER A 267 16.87 -10.46 -32.51
CA SER A 267 16.57 -11.81 -32.99
C SER A 267 17.48 -12.85 -32.32
N GLY A 268 16.98 -13.57 -31.30
CA GLY A 268 17.76 -14.57 -30.56
C GLY A 268 17.51 -14.70 -29.05
N VAL A 269 16.66 -13.86 -28.43
CA VAL A 269 16.37 -13.99 -26.99
C VAL A 269 15.34 -15.09 -26.72
N ALA A 270 15.62 -15.93 -25.71
CA ALA A 270 14.71 -16.93 -25.16
C ALA A 270 13.33 -16.34 -24.83
N LEU A 271 12.31 -17.20 -24.87
CA LEU A 271 10.92 -16.91 -24.50
C LEU A 271 10.87 -16.05 -23.22
N LEU A 272 10.40 -14.81 -23.32
CA LEU A 272 10.36 -13.92 -22.16
C LEU A 272 9.20 -14.27 -21.22
N PRO A 273 9.37 -14.12 -19.89
CA PRO A 273 8.29 -14.34 -18.94
C PRO A 273 7.16 -13.32 -19.13
N PRO A 274 5.89 -13.67 -18.86
CA PRO A 274 4.77 -12.73 -18.99
C PRO A 274 4.97 -11.48 -18.12
N MET A 275 4.57 -10.31 -18.62
CA MET A 275 4.50 -9.10 -17.81
C MET A 275 3.30 -9.17 -16.87
N SER A 276 3.52 -8.93 -15.57
CA SER A 276 2.47 -8.93 -14.58
C SER A 276 1.70 -7.61 -14.56
N GLY A 277 0.37 -7.70 -14.46
CA GLY A 277 -0.52 -6.54 -14.33
C GLY A 277 -1.65 -6.78 -13.35
N ILE A 278 -2.26 -5.70 -12.86
CA ILE A 278 -3.44 -5.72 -12.00
C ILE A 278 -4.52 -4.85 -12.63
N VAL A 279 -5.77 -5.33 -12.65
CA VAL A 279 -6.95 -4.56 -13.05
C VAL A 279 -7.94 -4.52 -11.90
N TYR A 280 -8.15 -3.35 -11.31
CA TYR A 280 -9.13 -3.12 -10.24
C TYR A 280 -10.52 -2.83 -10.81
N VAL A 281 -11.53 -3.53 -10.29
CA VAL A 281 -12.94 -3.43 -10.70
C VAL A 281 -13.86 -3.24 -9.50
N GLY A 282 -15.02 -2.61 -9.72
CA GLY A 282 -15.97 -2.30 -8.64
C GLY A 282 -16.78 -3.49 -8.11
N THR A 283 -16.96 -4.57 -8.89
CA THR A 283 -17.85 -5.70 -8.53
C THR A 283 -17.20 -7.07 -8.78
N ARG A 284 -17.70 -8.11 -8.09
CA ARG A 284 -17.23 -9.50 -8.27
C ARG A 284 -17.57 -10.03 -9.66
N ALA A 285 -18.80 -9.78 -10.11
CA ALA A 285 -19.28 -10.18 -11.44
C ALA A 285 -18.42 -9.56 -12.56
N MET A 286 -18.08 -8.27 -12.45
CA MET A 286 -17.17 -7.62 -13.40
C MET A 286 -15.78 -8.27 -13.39
N ALA A 287 -15.27 -8.68 -12.21
CA ALA A 287 -13.96 -9.32 -12.12
C ALA A 287 -13.93 -10.64 -12.88
N GLU A 288 -14.95 -11.48 -12.69
CA GLU A 288 -15.11 -12.76 -13.40
C GLU A 288 -15.30 -12.56 -14.90
N HIS A 289 -16.20 -11.66 -15.29
CA HIS A 289 -16.49 -11.38 -16.69
C HIS A 289 -15.28 -10.81 -17.44
N LEU A 290 -14.61 -9.80 -16.88
CA LEU A 290 -13.45 -9.17 -17.52
C LEU A 290 -12.25 -10.13 -17.60
N ALA A 291 -12.00 -10.94 -16.56
CA ALA A 291 -10.94 -11.96 -16.61
C ALA A 291 -11.20 -12.99 -17.72
N SER A 292 -12.46 -13.41 -17.89
CA SER A 292 -12.86 -14.30 -18.97
C SER A 292 -12.66 -13.65 -20.34
N ARG A 293 -13.15 -12.42 -20.54
CA ARG A 293 -13.03 -11.68 -21.81
C ARG A 293 -11.57 -11.42 -22.21
N LEU A 294 -10.71 -11.07 -21.26
CA LEU A 294 -9.28 -10.85 -21.51
C LEU A 294 -8.57 -12.14 -21.93
N SER A 295 -8.88 -13.27 -21.28
CA SER A 295 -8.26 -14.56 -21.56
C SER A 295 -8.71 -15.17 -22.90
N HIS A 296 -9.95 -14.90 -23.33
CA HIS A 296 -10.49 -15.35 -24.63
C HIS A 296 -10.31 -14.32 -25.75
N SER A 297 -9.42 -13.34 -25.58
CA SER A 297 -9.09 -12.40 -26.67
C SER A 297 -8.39 -13.13 -27.82
N SER A 298 -8.63 -12.66 -29.05
CA SER A 298 -8.26 -13.34 -30.32
C SER A 298 -6.79 -13.74 -30.46
N ASP A 299 -5.90 -13.11 -29.70
CA ASP A 299 -4.45 -13.25 -29.85
C ASP A 299 -3.82 -14.17 -28.78
N GLU A 300 -4.62 -14.71 -27.84
CA GLU A 300 -4.16 -15.49 -26.65
C GLU A 300 -3.00 -14.82 -25.87
N MET A 301 -2.82 -13.52 -26.07
CA MET A 301 -1.68 -12.74 -25.57
C MET A 301 -1.76 -12.53 -24.05
N VAL A 302 -2.96 -12.68 -23.48
CA VAL A 302 -3.27 -12.35 -22.09
C VAL A 302 -3.80 -13.58 -21.37
N THR A 303 -3.21 -13.91 -20.21
CA THR A 303 -3.82 -14.79 -19.22
C THR A 303 -4.33 -13.94 -18.08
N ALA A 304 -5.65 -13.94 -17.85
CA ALA A 304 -6.27 -13.15 -16.78
C ALA A 304 -7.06 -14.03 -15.80
N VAL A 305 -6.93 -13.75 -14.50
CA VAL A 305 -7.63 -14.51 -13.45
C VAL A 305 -8.37 -13.55 -12.52
N ALA A 306 -9.62 -13.88 -12.20
CA ALA A 306 -10.44 -13.13 -11.26
C ALA A 306 -10.00 -13.38 -9.81
N TYR A 307 -9.94 -12.31 -9.01
CA TYR A 307 -9.63 -12.38 -7.59
C TYR A 307 -10.57 -11.48 -6.77
N HIS A 308 -11.38 -12.09 -5.91
CA HIS A 308 -12.28 -11.38 -5.01
C HIS A 308 -12.57 -12.19 -3.76
N ALA A 309 -13.21 -11.58 -2.76
CA ALA A 309 -13.55 -12.21 -1.49
C ALA A 309 -14.47 -13.45 -1.60
N GLY A 310 -15.18 -13.60 -2.72
CA GLY A 310 -15.99 -14.79 -3.01
C GLY A 310 -15.19 -16.01 -3.48
N VAL A 311 -13.93 -15.84 -3.87
CA VAL A 311 -13.05 -16.95 -4.24
C VAL A 311 -12.57 -17.67 -2.97
N GLU A 312 -12.64 -19.00 -2.98
CA GLU A 312 -12.21 -19.84 -1.86
C GLU A 312 -10.78 -19.51 -1.40
N ALA A 313 -10.53 -19.56 -0.09
CA ALA A 313 -9.25 -19.17 0.49
C ALA A 313 -8.06 -19.98 -0.08
N ALA A 314 -8.24 -21.29 -0.25
CA ALA A 314 -7.23 -22.16 -0.86
C ALA A 314 -6.93 -21.75 -2.31
N LYS A 315 -7.97 -21.43 -3.08
CA LYS A 315 -7.82 -20.97 -4.46
C LYS A 315 -7.15 -19.60 -4.55
N ARG A 316 -7.49 -18.66 -3.64
CA ARG A 316 -6.81 -17.36 -3.54
C ARG A 316 -5.32 -17.50 -3.24
N ALA A 317 -4.96 -18.38 -2.31
CA ALA A 317 -3.56 -18.67 -1.99
C ALA A 317 -2.81 -19.28 -3.18
N GLN A 318 -3.45 -20.20 -3.91
CA GLN A 318 -2.90 -20.76 -5.15
C GLN A 318 -2.66 -19.67 -6.21
N ILE A 319 -3.67 -18.83 -6.50
CA ILE A 319 -3.57 -17.74 -7.48
C ILE A 319 -2.42 -16.79 -7.12
N GLN A 320 -2.30 -16.40 -5.84
CA GLN A 320 -1.21 -15.54 -5.38
C GLN A 320 0.16 -16.19 -5.54
N SER A 321 0.28 -17.48 -5.19
CA SER A 321 1.52 -18.24 -5.33
C SER A 321 1.95 -18.31 -6.80
N THR A 322 1.05 -18.74 -7.70
CA THR A 322 1.31 -18.81 -9.14
C THR A 322 1.65 -17.45 -9.73
N TRP A 323 0.94 -16.40 -9.36
CA TRP A 323 1.17 -15.06 -9.90
C TRP A 323 2.52 -14.47 -9.42
N LYS A 324 2.90 -14.69 -8.16
CA LYS A 324 4.23 -14.32 -7.63
C LYS A 324 5.36 -15.12 -8.28
N SER A 325 5.12 -16.40 -8.58
CA SER A 325 6.11 -17.30 -9.19
C SER A 325 6.16 -17.23 -10.71
N SER A 326 5.44 -16.30 -11.36
CA SER A 326 5.43 -16.14 -12.83
C SER A 326 6.82 -15.93 -13.46
N ARG A 327 7.86 -15.61 -12.66
CA ARG A 327 9.28 -15.63 -13.07
C ARG A 327 9.86 -17.05 -13.26
N SER A 328 9.37 -18.02 -12.50
CA SER A 328 9.81 -19.42 -12.50
C SER A 328 9.07 -20.26 -13.54
N PHE A 329 8.38 -19.64 -14.50
CA PHE A 329 7.77 -20.36 -15.61
C PHE A 329 8.89 -21.02 -16.41
N GLN A 330 9.13 -22.29 -16.14
CA GLN A 330 9.88 -23.16 -17.04
C GLN A 330 8.92 -23.57 -18.14
N PRO A 331 9.31 -23.46 -19.43
CA PRO A 331 8.46 -23.87 -20.54
C PRO A 331 8.30 -25.40 -20.50
N ALA A 332 7.37 -25.88 -19.70
CA ALA A 332 6.85 -27.23 -19.78
C ALA A 332 5.64 -27.18 -20.72
N ASP A 333 5.82 -27.75 -21.92
CA ASP A 333 4.75 -28.21 -22.81
C ASP A 333 3.81 -27.18 -23.48
N ARG A 334 4.09 -25.87 -23.42
CA ARG A 334 3.38 -24.88 -24.25
C ARG A 334 4.28 -24.24 -25.30
N GLU A 335 3.94 -24.42 -26.58
CA GLU A 335 4.61 -23.77 -27.73
C GLU A 335 4.52 -22.23 -27.69
N LYS A 336 3.61 -21.65 -26.90
CA LYS A 336 3.46 -20.19 -26.72
C LYS A 336 3.26 -19.81 -25.26
N THR A 337 4.07 -18.86 -24.77
CA THR A 337 3.89 -18.21 -23.46
C THR A 337 3.08 -16.92 -23.66
N PRO A 338 2.07 -16.65 -22.83
CA PRO A 338 1.33 -15.39 -22.92
C PRO A 338 2.27 -14.21 -22.68
N ALA A 339 2.01 -13.09 -23.34
CA ALA A 339 2.77 -11.86 -23.12
C ALA A 339 2.47 -11.23 -21.75
N PHE A 340 1.25 -11.44 -21.24
CA PHE A 340 0.74 -10.81 -20.01
C PHE A 340 0.09 -11.80 -19.05
N SER A 341 0.33 -11.60 -17.76
CA SER A 341 -0.34 -12.30 -16.65
C SER A 341 -1.05 -11.27 -15.77
N ILE A 342 -2.38 -11.24 -15.84
CA ILE A 342 -3.21 -10.20 -15.25
C ILE A 342 -4.07 -10.76 -14.12
N ILE A 343 -4.07 -10.08 -12.97
CA ILE A 343 -5.07 -10.30 -11.93
C ILE A 343 -6.17 -9.24 -12.08
N VAL A 344 -7.40 -9.68 -12.30
CA VAL A 344 -8.58 -8.81 -12.28
C VAL A 344 -9.23 -8.91 -10.91
N ALA A 345 -9.30 -7.82 -10.16
CA ALA A 345 -9.66 -7.90 -8.76
C ALA A 345 -10.54 -6.76 -8.27
N THR A 346 -11.32 -7.06 -7.22
CA THR A 346 -11.87 -6.01 -6.36
C THR A 346 -10.83 -5.58 -5.32
N ASN A 347 -11.18 -4.65 -4.43
CA ASN A 347 -10.34 -4.20 -3.32
C ASN A 347 -9.87 -5.34 -2.38
N ALA A 348 -10.45 -6.55 -2.51
CA ALA A 348 -9.98 -7.75 -1.83
C ALA A 348 -8.56 -8.19 -2.25
N PHE A 349 -8.08 -7.84 -3.44
CA PHE A 349 -6.69 -8.04 -3.85
C PHE A 349 -5.84 -6.85 -3.40
N GLY A 350 -5.62 -6.81 -2.08
CA GLY A 350 -5.13 -5.63 -1.38
C GLY A 350 -3.83 -5.83 -0.61
N MET A 351 -3.77 -5.18 0.55
CA MET A 351 -2.64 -5.17 1.50
C MET A 351 -1.99 -6.56 1.69
N GLY A 352 -0.65 -6.60 1.70
CA GLY A 352 0.14 -7.84 1.81
C GLY A 352 0.61 -8.45 0.48
N ILE A 353 0.15 -7.95 -0.67
CA ILE A 353 0.73 -8.35 -1.96
C ILE A 353 2.09 -7.66 -2.13
N ASP A 354 3.13 -8.48 -2.29
CA ASP A 354 4.48 -8.05 -2.65
C ASP A 354 4.97 -8.80 -3.89
N ASN A 355 4.73 -8.19 -5.05
CA ASN A 355 5.32 -8.61 -6.31
C ASN A 355 6.10 -7.40 -6.86
N PRO A 356 7.45 -7.46 -6.92
CA PRO A 356 8.26 -6.34 -7.39
C PRO A 356 8.06 -6.02 -8.88
N ASP A 357 7.58 -6.98 -9.67
CA ASP A 357 7.60 -6.96 -11.12
C ASP A 357 6.29 -6.51 -11.78
N VAL A 358 5.34 -5.96 -11.01
CA VAL A 358 4.08 -5.44 -11.58
C VAL A 358 4.38 -4.26 -12.50
N ARG A 359 4.04 -4.41 -13.79
CA ARG A 359 4.32 -3.38 -14.82
C ARG A 359 3.19 -2.40 -15.01
N PHE A 360 1.97 -2.77 -14.65
CA PHE A 360 0.85 -1.85 -14.71
C PHE A 360 -0.25 -2.17 -13.71
N VAL A 361 -0.93 -1.11 -13.30
CA VAL A 361 -2.19 -1.15 -12.55
C VAL A 361 -3.23 -0.38 -13.37
N VAL A 362 -4.40 -0.97 -13.55
CA VAL A 362 -5.52 -0.35 -14.26
C VAL A 362 -6.71 -0.30 -13.33
N HIS A 363 -7.30 0.87 -13.16
CA HIS A 363 -8.60 1.04 -12.52
C HIS A 363 -9.67 1.07 -13.60
N TRP A 364 -10.45 -0.02 -13.68
CA TRP A 364 -11.54 -0.17 -14.64
C TRP A 364 -12.70 0.79 -14.37
N THR A 365 -12.87 1.14 -13.08
CA THR A 365 -13.76 2.19 -12.59
C THR A 365 -12.95 3.11 -11.67
N PRO A 366 -13.37 4.38 -11.47
CA PRO A 366 -12.68 5.29 -10.57
C PRO A 366 -12.53 4.67 -9.16
N PRO A 367 -11.35 4.80 -8.53
CA PRO A 367 -11.14 4.37 -7.15
C PRO A 367 -12.14 5.02 -6.20
N ARG A 368 -12.52 4.30 -5.13
CA ARG A 368 -13.51 4.80 -4.14
C ARG A 368 -12.97 5.90 -3.23
N SER A 369 -11.65 6.01 -3.11
CA SER A 369 -10.96 7.02 -2.30
C SER A 369 -9.59 7.30 -2.91
N PHE A 370 -9.04 8.48 -2.63
CA PHE A 370 -7.75 8.87 -3.15
C PHE A 370 -6.60 8.10 -2.47
N GLU A 371 -6.76 7.73 -1.20
CA GLU A 371 -5.80 6.88 -0.50
C GLU A 371 -5.72 5.49 -1.14
N SER A 372 -6.88 4.86 -1.43
CA SER A 372 -6.91 3.57 -2.10
C SER A 372 -6.29 3.66 -3.49
N PHE A 373 -6.56 4.74 -4.24
CA PHE A 373 -5.92 4.97 -5.53
C PHE A 373 -4.39 4.93 -5.45
N VAL A 374 -3.78 5.67 -4.51
CA VAL A 374 -2.32 5.73 -4.38
C VAL A 374 -1.75 4.42 -3.83
N GLN A 375 -2.46 3.75 -2.91
CA GLN A 375 -2.06 2.44 -2.41
C GLN A 375 -2.08 1.37 -3.51
N GLU A 376 -3.12 1.36 -4.34
CA GLU A 376 -3.35 0.41 -5.43
C GLU A 376 -2.40 0.64 -6.59
N SER A 377 -2.29 1.88 -7.07
CA SER A 377 -1.36 2.25 -8.15
C SER A 377 0.11 2.03 -7.75
N GLY A 378 0.47 2.29 -6.49
CA GLY A 378 1.81 2.09 -5.95
C GLY A 378 2.27 0.63 -5.88
N ARG A 379 1.40 -0.34 -6.19
CA ARG A 379 1.75 -1.75 -6.39
C ARG A 379 2.57 -1.96 -7.66
N ALA A 380 2.47 -1.06 -8.63
CA ALA A 380 3.28 -1.09 -9.84
C ALA A 380 4.73 -0.64 -9.56
N GLY A 381 5.69 -1.20 -10.31
CA GLY A 381 7.07 -0.71 -10.38
C GLY A 381 7.80 -0.67 -9.04
N ARG A 382 7.60 -1.66 -8.17
CA ARG A 382 8.26 -1.73 -6.85
C ARG A 382 9.76 -2.05 -6.94
N ASP A 383 10.20 -2.61 -8.07
CA ASP A 383 11.61 -2.74 -8.46
C ASP A 383 12.25 -1.41 -8.91
N GLY A 384 11.51 -0.30 -8.90
CA GLY A 384 11.96 1.01 -9.35
C GLY A 384 11.97 1.18 -10.88
N ARG A 385 11.60 0.14 -11.64
CA ARG A 385 11.54 0.22 -13.12
C ARG A 385 10.25 0.88 -13.58
N ALA A 386 10.25 1.30 -14.83
CA ALA A 386 9.10 1.93 -15.47
C ALA A 386 7.84 1.05 -15.36
N ALA A 387 6.76 1.66 -14.89
CA ALA A 387 5.45 1.06 -14.78
C ALA A 387 4.36 2.07 -15.15
N ALA A 388 3.10 1.64 -15.26
CA ALA A 388 1.98 2.52 -15.58
C ALA A 388 0.81 2.35 -14.59
N SER A 389 0.10 3.43 -14.34
CA SER A 389 -1.16 3.47 -13.61
C SER A 389 -2.21 4.16 -14.47
N LEU A 390 -3.20 3.40 -14.92
CA LEU A 390 -4.29 3.91 -15.77
C LEU A 390 -5.58 3.97 -14.97
N VAL A 391 -6.35 5.05 -15.10
CA VAL A 391 -7.72 5.14 -14.55
C VAL A 391 -8.70 5.37 -15.69
N TYR A 392 -9.64 4.45 -15.89
CA TYR A 392 -10.79 4.70 -16.75
C TYR A 392 -11.81 5.55 -16.00
N TYR A 393 -12.22 6.65 -16.63
CA TYR A 393 -13.06 7.66 -16.00
C TYR A 393 -14.13 8.15 -16.97
N GLY A 394 -15.39 7.98 -16.57
CA GLY A 394 -16.58 8.53 -17.21
C GLY A 394 -17.56 9.04 -16.14
N ILE A 395 -18.54 9.85 -16.55
CA ILE A 395 -19.50 10.46 -15.64
C ILE A 395 -20.35 9.38 -14.95
N GLN A 396 -20.68 8.30 -15.66
CA GLN A 396 -21.53 7.24 -15.12
C GLN A 396 -20.76 6.32 -14.19
N GLU A 397 -19.51 5.96 -14.52
CA GLU A 397 -18.67 5.17 -13.61
C GLU A 397 -18.44 5.95 -12.33
N ARG A 398 -18.23 7.28 -12.41
CA ARG A 398 -18.20 8.16 -11.25
C ARG A 398 -19.49 8.06 -10.44
N ASN A 399 -20.65 8.28 -11.05
CA ASN A 399 -21.94 8.29 -10.36
C ASN A 399 -22.29 6.92 -9.74
N PHE A 400 -21.90 5.83 -10.41
CA PHE A 400 -22.04 4.47 -9.89
C PHE A 400 -21.22 4.27 -8.61
N ILE A 401 -19.95 4.69 -8.61
CA ILE A 401 -19.09 4.62 -7.44
C ILE A 401 -19.63 5.52 -6.32
N GLU A 402 -20.08 6.73 -6.64
CA GLU A 402 -20.70 7.66 -5.67
C GLU A 402 -21.92 7.04 -4.99
N THR A 403 -22.82 6.43 -5.77
CA THR A 403 -23.99 5.71 -5.26
C THR A 403 -23.60 4.55 -4.35
N MET A 404 -22.56 3.79 -4.71
CA MET A 404 -22.04 2.71 -3.85
C MET A 404 -21.48 3.25 -2.54
N ILE A 405 -20.74 4.37 -2.56
CA ILE A 405 -20.20 5.00 -1.35
C ILE A 405 -21.35 5.45 -0.43
N HIS A 406 -22.38 6.08 -0.99
CA HIS A 406 -23.57 6.46 -0.24
C HIS A 406 -24.24 5.26 0.43
N ARG A 407 -24.52 4.20 -0.33
CA ARG A 407 -25.13 2.96 0.20
C ARG A 407 -24.28 2.32 1.30
N ASP A 408 -22.97 2.24 1.11
CA ASP A 408 -22.06 1.66 2.12
C ASP A 408 -22.06 2.51 3.40
N THR A 409 -22.07 3.83 3.29
CA THR A 409 -22.15 4.73 4.46
C THR A 409 -23.48 4.65 5.20
N GLU A 410 -24.59 4.38 4.51
CA GLU A 410 -25.89 4.17 5.14
C GLU A 410 -25.99 2.83 5.87
N SER A 411 -25.33 1.79 5.35
CA SER A 411 -25.30 0.46 5.95
C SER A 411 -24.40 0.37 7.20
N HIS A 412 -23.33 1.16 7.25
CA HIS A 412 -22.35 1.18 8.34
C HIS A 412 -22.52 2.37 9.29
N ARG A 413 -23.76 2.61 9.78
CA ARG A 413 -24.05 3.71 10.73
C ARG A 413 -23.19 3.69 11.99
N ALA A 414 -22.65 2.51 12.36
CA ALA A 414 -21.77 2.33 13.51
C ALA A 414 -20.44 3.09 13.42
N ASN A 415 -19.99 3.49 12.23
CA ASN A 415 -18.72 4.18 12.03
C ASN A 415 -18.81 5.72 12.18
N GLY A 416 -19.96 6.26 12.57
CA GLY A 416 -20.16 7.69 12.85
C GLY A 416 -20.33 8.58 11.60
N PRO A 417 -20.82 9.82 11.78
CA PRO A 417 -21.04 10.77 10.69
C PRO A 417 -19.74 11.29 10.07
N GLU A 418 -18.67 11.45 10.85
CA GLU A 418 -17.37 11.94 10.36
C GLU A 418 -16.74 10.98 9.33
N ASN A 419 -16.81 9.66 9.56
CA ASN A 419 -16.30 8.68 8.60
C ASN A 419 -17.04 8.73 7.25
N ARG A 420 -18.34 9.04 7.27
CA ARG A 420 -19.13 9.22 6.04
C ARG A 420 -18.67 10.44 5.27
N GLU A 421 -18.51 11.57 5.95
CA GLU A 421 -18.02 12.81 5.33
C GLU A 421 -16.62 12.62 4.75
N ALA A 422 -15.71 11.99 5.50
CA ALA A 422 -14.35 11.69 5.06
C ALA A 422 -14.31 10.85 3.77
N LYS A 423 -15.17 9.84 3.64
CA LYS A 423 -15.26 9.00 2.43
C LYS A 423 -15.71 9.80 1.20
N LEU A 424 -16.74 10.64 1.35
CA LEU A 424 -17.23 11.48 0.27
C LEU A 424 -16.19 12.54 -0.12
N GLU A 425 -15.53 13.16 0.86
CA GLU A 425 -14.46 14.13 0.60
C GLU A 425 -13.28 13.50 -0.14
N SER A 426 -12.87 12.29 0.26
CA SER A 426 -11.80 11.55 -0.42
C SER A 426 -12.19 11.16 -1.84
N PHE A 427 -13.43 10.71 -2.07
CA PHE A 427 -13.91 10.45 -3.43
C PHE A 427 -13.97 11.73 -4.28
N GLY A 428 -14.39 12.86 -3.71
CA GLY A 428 -14.33 14.17 -4.36
C GLY A 428 -12.91 14.57 -4.79
N LYS A 429 -11.87 14.05 -4.13
CA LYS A 429 -10.47 14.23 -4.54
C LYS A 429 -10.08 13.33 -5.70
N VAL A 430 -10.62 12.10 -5.79
CA VAL A 430 -10.48 11.25 -6.99
C VAL A 430 -11.10 11.94 -8.21
N ILE A 431 -12.30 12.51 -8.05
CA ILE A 431 -12.96 13.30 -9.11
C ILE A 431 -12.08 14.46 -9.56
N ARG A 432 -11.63 15.31 -8.61
CA ARG A 432 -10.72 16.43 -8.91
C ARG A 432 -9.44 15.97 -9.60
N TYR A 433 -8.87 14.85 -9.17
CA TYR A 433 -7.69 14.26 -9.80
C TYR A 433 -7.97 13.84 -11.24
N CYS A 434 -9.08 13.14 -11.50
CA CYS A 434 -9.42 12.66 -12.84
C CYS A 434 -9.78 13.81 -13.80
N GLU A 435 -10.48 14.83 -13.32
CA GLU A 435 -10.95 15.96 -14.12
C GLU A 435 -9.93 17.09 -14.29
N SER A 436 -8.84 17.08 -13.50
CA SER A 436 -7.76 18.05 -13.64
C SER A 436 -7.10 17.95 -15.02
N ILE A 437 -6.95 19.09 -15.68
CA ILE A 437 -6.23 19.23 -16.96
C ILE A 437 -5.14 20.32 -16.89
N ARG A 438 -4.87 20.84 -15.69
CA ARG A 438 -4.01 22.02 -15.48
C ARG A 438 -2.74 21.75 -14.70
N ARG A 439 -2.60 20.55 -14.11
CA ARG A 439 -1.54 20.23 -13.16
C ARG A 439 -0.98 18.84 -13.36
N CYS A 440 0.28 18.66 -12.99
CA CYS A 440 0.96 17.37 -12.96
C CYS A 440 0.25 16.40 -12.01
N ARG A 441 0.09 15.13 -12.42
CA ARG A 441 -0.56 14.10 -11.59
C ARG A 441 0.24 13.79 -10.32
N HIS A 442 1.58 13.78 -10.40
CA HIS A 442 2.46 13.55 -9.25
C HIS A 442 2.35 14.66 -8.21
N GLU A 443 2.25 15.92 -8.64
CA GLU A 443 2.05 17.05 -7.72
C GLU A 443 0.71 16.97 -6.98
N LEU A 444 -0.35 16.51 -7.65
CA LEU A 444 -1.66 16.30 -7.00
C LEU A 444 -1.57 15.22 -5.92
N ILE A 445 -0.79 14.15 -6.16
CA ILE A 445 -0.53 13.10 -5.16
C ILE A 445 0.27 13.68 -3.97
N LYS A 446 1.34 14.42 -4.23
CA LYS A 446 2.14 15.09 -3.17
C LYS A 446 1.31 16.02 -2.31
N GLN A 447 0.51 16.88 -2.96
CA GLN A 447 -0.34 17.84 -2.26
C GLN A 447 -1.34 17.13 -1.36
N PHE A 448 -1.93 16.03 -1.81
CA PHE A 448 -2.93 15.31 -1.05
C PHE A 448 -2.40 14.76 0.28
N PHE A 449 -1.19 14.21 0.27
CA PHE A 449 -0.58 13.62 1.47
C PHE A 449 0.22 14.63 2.31
N GLY A 450 0.23 15.90 1.93
CA GLY A 450 0.97 16.94 2.65
C GLY A 450 2.49 16.75 2.55
N ASP A 451 2.98 16.18 1.45
CA ASP A 451 4.42 15.94 1.26
C ASP A 451 5.23 17.24 1.33
N PHE A 452 4.68 18.35 0.78
CA PHE A 452 5.32 19.66 0.84
C PHE A 452 5.52 20.17 2.27
N GLU A 453 4.53 19.97 3.15
CA GLU A 453 4.65 20.32 4.58
C GLU A 453 5.71 19.47 5.28
N LEU A 454 5.79 18.18 4.93
CA LEU A 454 6.79 17.26 5.48
C LEU A 454 8.22 17.61 5.02
N GLU A 455 8.38 18.05 3.77
CA GLU A 455 9.63 18.55 3.22
C GLU A 455 10.12 19.79 3.99
N GLU A 456 9.23 20.76 4.25
CA GLU A 456 9.55 21.96 5.04
C GLU A 456 9.94 21.63 6.49
N MET A 457 9.33 20.61 7.09
CA MET A 457 9.63 20.16 8.47
C MET A 457 10.96 19.37 8.59
N GLY A 458 11.74 19.21 7.51
CA GLY A 458 13.03 18.51 7.55
C GLY A 458 12.91 17.01 7.85
N SER A 459 11.74 16.41 7.60
CA SER A 459 11.48 14.98 7.85
C SER A 459 12.01 14.04 6.75
N GLN A 460 12.63 14.63 5.72
CA GLN A 460 13.40 13.95 4.68
C GLN A 460 14.91 14.20 4.90
N LEU A 461 15.77 13.26 4.46
CA LEU A 461 17.18 13.58 4.28
C LEU A 461 17.30 14.77 3.31
N PRO A 462 18.20 15.75 3.56
CA PRO A 462 18.54 16.71 2.51
C PRO A 462 18.97 15.91 1.29
N ALA A 463 18.34 16.20 0.14
CA ALA A 463 18.66 15.55 -1.10
C ALA A 463 20.19 15.52 -1.26
N ARG A 464 20.77 14.33 -1.47
CA ARG A 464 22.13 14.24 -2.04
C ARG A 464 22.15 15.18 -3.23
N GLU A 465 23.11 16.11 -3.21
CA GLU A 465 23.39 17.16 -4.20
C GLU A 465 22.36 17.21 -5.31
N SER A 466 21.55 18.27 -5.29
CA SER A 466 20.73 18.71 -6.41
C SER A 466 21.35 18.28 -7.74
N VAL A 467 20.93 17.12 -8.25
CA VAL A 467 21.16 16.81 -9.65
C VAL A 467 20.42 17.93 -10.33
N SER A 468 21.14 18.78 -11.05
CA SER A 468 20.58 19.87 -11.82
C SER A 468 19.60 19.26 -12.82
N VAL A 469 18.35 19.09 -12.41
CA VAL A 469 17.29 18.61 -13.28
C VAL A 469 16.95 19.79 -14.16
N THR A 470 17.62 19.83 -15.30
CA THR A 470 17.32 20.71 -16.45
C THR A 470 15.98 20.37 -17.12
N SER A 471 15.15 19.51 -16.53
CA SER A 471 13.85 19.16 -17.07
C SER A 471 12.82 20.23 -16.68
N SER A 472 12.15 20.81 -17.68
CA SER A 472 11.01 21.71 -17.50
C SER A 472 9.75 21.04 -16.95
N SER A 473 9.76 19.71 -16.78
CA SER A 473 8.62 18.91 -16.34
C SER A 473 8.76 18.53 -14.85
N PRO A 474 7.75 18.80 -14.01
CA PRO A 474 7.78 18.45 -12.58
C PRO A 474 7.92 16.94 -12.28
N CYS A 475 7.68 16.06 -13.26
CA CYS A 475 7.75 14.61 -13.09
C CYS A 475 8.52 13.90 -14.21
N ASP A 476 9.36 14.61 -14.96
CA ASP A 476 10.08 14.05 -16.12
C ASP A 476 9.15 13.31 -17.09
N PHE A 477 8.03 13.95 -17.45
CA PHE A 477 7.02 13.38 -18.35
C PHE A 477 6.38 12.07 -17.86
N ALA A 478 6.48 11.73 -16.57
CA ALA A 478 5.84 10.57 -15.99
C ALA A 478 4.32 10.72 -15.83
N CYS A 479 3.65 11.74 -16.34
CA CYS A 479 2.17 11.76 -16.38
C CYS A 479 1.61 12.30 -17.70
N ASP A 480 0.34 11.98 -17.95
CA ASP A 480 -0.42 12.42 -19.12
C ASP A 480 -0.39 13.95 -19.32
N PHE A 481 -0.59 14.73 -18.25
CA PHE A 481 -0.51 16.19 -18.29
C PHE A 481 0.87 16.67 -18.72
N CYS A 482 1.94 16.13 -18.14
CA CYS A 482 3.28 16.54 -18.49
C CYS A 482 3.68 16.12 -19.92
N LYS A 483 3.12 15.02 -20.44
CA LYS A 483 3.34 14.57 -21.83
C LYS A 483 2.55 15.36 -22.86
N GLU A 484 1.27 15.59 -22.62
CA GLU A 484 0.33 16.11 -23.62
C GLU A 484 -0.02 17.60 -23.43
N GLY A 485 0.23 18.14 -22.24
CA GLY A 485 -0.15 19.48 -21.84
C GLY A 485 -1.67 19.66 -21.68
N ARG A 486 -2.07 20.88 -21.29
CA ARG A 486 -3.48 21.23 -21.06
C ARG A 486 -4.36 21.02 -22.28
N VAL A 487 -3.88 21.38 -23.47
CA VAL A 487 -4.68 21.31 -24.72
C VAL A 487 -4.93 19.85 -25.12
N GLY A 488 -3.93 18.97 -25.03
CA GLY A 488 -4.10 17.55 -25.32
C GLY A 488 -5.10 16.88 -24.39
N LEU A 489 -4.98 17.14 -23.08
CA LEU A 489 -5.93 16.61 -22.10
C LEU A 489 -7.35 17.16 -22.26
N ALA A 490 -7.51 18.45 -22.60
CA ALA A 490 -8.82 19.02 -22.89
C ALA A 490 -9.52 18.28 -24.04
N LYS A 491 -8.81 18.04 -25.14
CA LYS A 491 -9.34 17.24 -26.29
C LYS A 491 -9.66 15.80 -25.90
N ARG A 492 -8.87 15.17 -25.04
CA ARG A 492 -9.19 13.83 -24.53
C ARG A 492 -10.46 13.84 -23.67
N ARG A 493 -10.64 14.88 -22.85
CA ARG A 493 -11.79 15.03 -21.95
C ARG A 493 -13.07 15.36 -22.69
N GLU A 494 -13.02 16.07 -23.83
CA GLU A 494 -14.18 16.31 -24.70
C GLU A 494 -14.89 15.01 -25.09
N LYS A 495 -14.18 13.87 -25.12
CA LYS A 495 -14.76 12.56 -25.34
C LYS A 495 -15.77 12.13 -24.26
N MET A 496 -15.71 12.66 -23.04
CA MET A 496 -16.70 12.38 -21.98
C MET A 496 -18.03 13.09 -22.20
N ALA A 497 -18.05 14.16 -22.99
CA ALA A 497 -19.20 15.02 -23.06
C ALA A 497 -20.25 14.41 -24.01
N SER A 498 -21.48 14.25 -23.51
CA SER A 498 -22.62 14.14 -24.42
C SER A 498 -22.77 15.46 -25.17
N GLU A 499 -23.35 15.43 -26.38
CA GLU A 499 -23.67 16.65 -27.16
C GLU A 499 -24.44 17.69 -26.31
N THR A 500 -25.23 17.24 -25.33
CA THR A 500 -26.04 18.05 -24.43
C THR A 500 -25.23 18.75 -23.31
N GLU A 501 -24.11 18.19 -22.85
CA GLU A 501 -23.27 18.77 -21.79
C GLU A 501 -22.15 19.67 -22.33
N MET A 502 -21.78 19.52 -23.61
CA MET A 502 -20.87 20.46 -24.28
C MET A 502 -21.43 21.89 -24.20
N ALA A 503 -22.74 22.08 -24.34
CA ALA A 503 -23.39 23.38 -24.24
C ALA A 503 -23.24 24.04 -22.85
N LEU A 504 -23.22 23.25 -21.76
CA LEU A 504 -23.02 23.74 -20.39
C LEU A 504 -21.54 23.96 -20.04
N LEU A 505 -20.64 23.19 -20.63
CA LEU A 505 -19.20 23.40 -20.50
C LEU A 505 -18.78 24.71 -21.18
N TYR A 506 -19.30 25.02 -22.36
CA TYR A 506 -19.02 26.30 -23.04
C TYR A 506 -19.65 27.53 -22.35
N ALA A 507 -20.72 27.35 -21.57
CA ALA A 507 -21.33 28.46 -20.81
C ALA A 507 -20.53 28.87 -19.55
N ASN A 508 -19.53 28.08 -19.14
CA ASN A 508 -18.69 28.36 -17.95
C ASN A 508 -17.25 28.77 -18.30
N PHE A 509 -16.99 29.14 -19.56
CA PHE A 509 -15.69 29.58 -20.05
C PHE A 509 -15.60 31.08 -20.42
N ASP A 510 -16.61 31.88 -20.10
CA ASP A 510 -16.51 33.35 -20.06
C ASP A 510 -16.30 33.88 -18.64
#